data_AF-A0A3D0SPI2-F1
#
_entry.id   AF-A0A3D0SPI2-F1
#
_cell.length_a   1.000
_cell.length_b   1.000
_cell.length_c   1.000
_cell.angle_alpha   90.00
_cell.angle_beta   90.00
_cell.angle_gamma   90.00
#
_symmetry.space_group_name_H-M   'P 1'
#
loop_
_entity.id
_entity.type
_entity.pdbx_description
1 polymer ?
#
loop_
_entity_poly.entity_id
_entity_poly.type
_entity_poly.pdbx_seq_one_letter_code
_entity_poly.pdbx_strand_id
1 'polypeptide(L)'
;MGVEFVLNTEIGRDLPFQRLLDEYDAVFLGMGTYAYMKGGFPGENLSGVYDALPYLVSNVNRLLELEKTPSEFIGMQDQRVVVLGGGDTAMDCNRTAIRQGAASVTCAYRRDEANM
;
A
#
# COMPACT_ATOMS: atom_id res chain seq x y z
N MET A 1 16.67 13.91 -21.36
CA MET A 1 16.09 12.58 -21.68
C MET A 1 14.64 12.86 -22.08
N GLY A 2 14.31 12.75 -23.37
CA GLY A 2 13.04 13.24 -23.94
C GLY A 2 11.82 12.34 -23.68
N VAL A 3 11.63 11.90 -22.44
CA VAL A 3 10.47 11.11 -22.02
C VAL A 3 9.33 12.06 -21.65
N GLU A 4 8.12 11.78 -22.15
CA GLU A 4 6.90 12.49 -21.78
C GLU A 4 6.13 11.72 -20.70
N PHE A 5 5.65 12.44 -19.68
CA PHE A 5 4.81 11.89 -18.62
C PHE A 5 3.39 12.43 -18.74
N VAL A 6 2.43 11.55 -18.99
CA VAL A 6 1.00 11.86 -18.99
C VAL A 6 0.40 11.30 -17.69
N LEU A 7 0.29 12.14 -16.67
CA LEU A 7 -0.21 11.75 -15.34
C LEU A 7 -1.75 11.72 -15.29
N ASN A 8 -2.31 11.17 -14.21
CA ASN A 8 -3.76 11.11 -13.98
C ASN A 8 -4.55 10.44 -15.12
N THR A 9 -3.94 9.49 -15.82
CA THR A 9 -4.53 8.78 -16.95
C THR A 9 -4.53 7.29 -16.68
N GLU A 10 -5.72 6.68 -16.64
CA GLU A 10 -5.90 5.24 -16.45
C GLU A 10 -6.27 4.57 -17.77
N ILE A 11 -5.42 3.62 -18.20
CA ILE A 11 -5.64 2.86 -19.42
C ILE A 11 -6.79 1.87 -19.21
N GLY A 12 -7.76 1.87 -20.13
CA GLY A 12 -9.02 1.13 -20.04
C GLY A 12 -10.19 1.98 -19.56
N ARG A 13 -9.96 3.10 -18.85
CA ARG A 13 -10.99 4.06 -18.45
C ARG A 13 -10.90 5.37 -19.23
N ASP A 14 -9.75 6.05 -19.13
CA ASP A 14 -9.53 7.37 -19.70
C ASP A 14 -9.01 7.27 -21.15
N LEU A 15 -8.28 6.18 -21.45
CA LEU A 15 -7.77 5.86 -22.78
C LEU A 15 -7.98 4.38 -23.11
N PRO A 16 -8.59 4.01 -24.25
CA PRO A 16 -8.68 2.61 -24.67
C PRO A 16 -7.30 2.02 -24.92
N PHE A 17 -7.06 0.79 -24.46
CA PHE A 17 -5.79 0.10 -24.71
C PHE A 17 -5.48 -0.08 -26.20
N GLN A 18 -6.51 -0.32 -27.02
CA GLN A 18 -6.36 -0.48 -28.48
C GLN A 18 -5.68 0.74 -29.12
N ARG A 19 -5.96 1.94 -28.63
CA ARG A 19 -5.35 3.17 -29.15
C ARG A 19 -3.82 3.14 -29.02
N LEU A 20 -3.31 2.58 -27.92
CA LEU A 20 -1.87 2.45 -27.71
C LEU A 20 -1.24 1.47 -28.72
N LEU A 21 -1.96 0.42 -29.10
CA LEU A 21 -1.50 -0.54 -30.10
C LEU A 21 -1.53 0.05 -31.52
N ASP A 22 -2.47 0.95 -31.80
CA ASP A 22 -2.62 1.58 -33.12
C ASP A 22 -1.61 2.73 -33.33
N GLU A 23 -1.29 3.48 -32.26
CA GLU A 23 -0.46 4.70 -32.34
C GLU A 23 1.05 4.47 -32.09
N TYR A 24 1.44 3.35 -31.48
CA TYR A 24 2.83 3.10 -31.09
C TYR A 24 3.37 1.75 -31.61
N ASP A 25 4.67 1.70 -31.91
CA ASP A 25 5.34 0.47 -32.40
C ASP A 25 5.44 -0.63 -31.34
N ALA A 26 5.44 -0.27 -30.05
CA ALA A 26 5.54 -1.20 -28.93
C ALA A 26 4.90 -0.64 -27.66
N VAL A 27 4.36 -1.55 -26.83
CA VAL A 27 3.75 -1.22 -25.54
C VAL A 27 4.36 -2.06 -24.43
N PHE A 28 4.87 -1.41 -23.39
CA PHE A 28 5.34 -2.05 -22.16
C PHE A 28 4.29 -1.94 -21.05
N LEU A 29 3.86 -3.09 -20.50
CA LEU A 29 2.89 -3.13 -19.41
C LEU A 29 3.60 -3.12 -18.05
N GLY A 30 3.77 -1.92 -17.49
CA GLY A 30 4.46 -1.69 -16.22
C GLY A 30 3.57 -1.33 -15.03
N MET A 31 2.31 -1.79 -15.01
CA MET A 31 1.30 -1.33 -14.03
C MET A 31 1.54 -1.84 -12.60
N GLY A 32 2.48 -2.77 -12.37
CA GLY A 32 2.67 -3.37 -11.05
C GLY A 32 1.47 -4.21 -10.58
N THR A 33 1.40 -4.47 -9.27
CA THR A 33 0.35 -5.30 -8.65
C THR A 33 -0.39 -4.53 -7.57
N TYR A 34 -1.59 -4.03 -7.88
CA TYR A 34 -2.42 -3.27 -6.94
C TYR A 34 -3.47 -4.11 -6.20
N ALA A 35 -3.75 -5.33 -6.68
CA ALA A 35 -4.63 -6.27 -5.98
C ALA A 35 -3.87 -6.89 -4.80
N TYR A 36 -4.19 -6.44 -3.59
CA TYR A 36 -3.65 -7.01 -2.37
C TYR A 36 -4.42 -8.27 -1.97
N MET A 37 -3.71 -9.20 -1.33
CA MET A 37 -4.27 -10.46 -0.86
C MET A 37 -5.12 -10.22 0.38
N LYS A 38 -6.37 -10.69 0.36
CA LYS A 38 -7.22 -10.77 1.56
C LYS A 38 -6.99 -12.10 2.28
N GLY A 39 -7.09 -12.06 3.61
CA GLY A 39 -6.90 -13.24 4.45
C GLY A 39 -8.10 -14.20 4.43
N GLY A 40 -9.30 -13.69 4.14
CA GLY A 40 -10.53 -14.47 4.06
C GLY A 40 -10.95 -15.08 5.41
N PHE A 41 -10.53 -14.48 6.52
CA PHE A 41 -10.77 -15.01 7.87
C PHE A 41 -11.79 -14.17 8.65
N PRO A 42 -12.52 -14.78 9.60
CA PRO A 42 -13.47 -14.04 10.43
C PRO A 42 -12.82 -12.87 11.15
N GLY A 43 -13.44 -11.69 11.05
CA GLY A 43 -12.96 -10.47 11.70
C GLY A 43 -12.07 -9.57 10.83
N GLU A 44 -11.78 -9.93 9.58
CA GLU A 44 -10.96 -9.13 8.66
C GLU A 44 -11.53 -7.74 8.31
N ASN A 45 -12.82 -7.50 8.61
CA ASN A 45 -13.52 -6.23 8.38
C ASN A 45 -13.88 -5.49 9.68
N LEU A 46 -13.33 -5.92 10.83
CA LEU A 46 -13.56 -5.24 12.10
C LEU A 46 -12.85 -3.88 12.14
N SER A 47 -13.40 -2.97 12.96
CA SER A 47 -12.74 -1.69 13.23
C SER A 47 -11.34 -1.94 13.83
N GLY A 48 -10.34 -1.19 13.34
CA GLY A 48 -8.94 -1.35 13.74
C GLY A 48 -8.15 -2.38 12.91
N VAL A 49 -8.80 -3.08 11.97
CA VAL A 49 -8.11 -3.92 10.97
C VAL A 49 -7.88 -3.08 9.71
N TYR A 50 -6.62 -2.96 9.31
CA TYR A 50 -6.21 -2.15 8.16
C TYR A 50 -5.43 -2.99 7.16
N ASP A 51 -5.70 -2.80 5.88
CA ASP A 51 -4.84 -3.30 4.82
C ASP A 51 -3.53 -2.51 4.79
N ALA A 52 -2.43 -3.18 4.48
CA ALA A 52 -1.09 -2.59 4.53
C ALA A 52 -0.93 -1.39 3.57
N LEU A 53 -1.42 -1.51 2.33
CA LEU A 53 -1.22 -0.47 1.32
C LEU A 53 -1.95 0.85 1.69
N PRO A 54 -3.25 0.85 2.05
CA PRO A 54 -3.90 2.05 2.57
C PRO A 54 -3.19 2.67 3.78
N TYR A 55 -2.71 1.85 4.72
CA TYR A 55 -1.96 2.33 5.88
C TYR A 55 -0.67 3.07 5.46
N LEU A 56 0.16 2.43 4.65
CA LEU A 56 1.44 3.01 4.20
C LEU A 56 1.23 4.26 3.33
N VAL A 57 0.25 4.24 2.43
CA VAL A 57 -0.11 5.40 1.60
C VAL A 57 -0.59 6.56 2.47
N SER A 58 -1.44 6.31 3.48
CA SER A 58 -1.91 7.36 4.39
C SER A 58 -0.75 8.02 5.15
N ASN A 59 0.26 7.23 5.55
CA ASN A 59 1.44 7.75 6.23
C ASN A 59 2.28 8.64 5.31
N VAL A 60 2.52 8.22 4.06
CA VAL A 60 3.26 9.03 3.08
C VAL A 60 2.50 10.33 2.77
N ASN A 61 1.18 10.24 2.57
CA ASN A 61 0.36 11.42 2.31
C ASN A 61 0.41 12.42 3.48
N ARG A 62 0.36 11.93 4.73
CA ARG A 62 0.53 12.80 5.91
C ARG A 62 1.89 13.49 5.93
N LEU A 63 2.98 12.75 5.66
CA LEU A 63 4.34 13.30 5.68
C LEU A 63 4.61 14.31 4.55
N LEU A 64 3.93 14.16 3.41
CA LEU A 64 4.05 15.05 2.26
C LEU A 64 2.95 16.12 2.20
N GLU A 65 2.08 16.20 3.21
CA GLU A 65 0.94 17.12 3.26
C GLU A 65 -0.02 16.97 2.05
N LEU A 66 -0.17 15.73 1.55
CA LEU A 66 -1.02 15.37 0.41
C LEU A 66 -2.40 14.81 0.82
N GLU A 67 -2.66 14.64 2.12
CA GLU A 67 -3.96 14.19 2.59
C GLU A 67 -5.03 15.27 2.36
N LYS A 68 -6.24 14.85 1.98
CA LYS A 68 -7.35 15.77 1.73
C LYS A 68 -8.09 16.11 3.01
N THR A 69 -8.15 15.15 3.93
CA THR A 69 -8.80 15.32 5.23
C THR A 69 -8.00 14.62 6.32
N PRO A 70 -8.02 15.12 7.57
CA PRO A 70 -7.30 14.48 8.68
C PRO A 70 -7.73 13.04 8.96
N SER A 71 -8.96 12.66 8.58
CA SER A 71 -9.50 11.30 8.75
C SER A 71 -8.91 10.26 7.79
N GLU A 72 -8.19 10.67 6.76
CA GLU A 72 -7.50 9.74 5.85
C GLU A 72 -6.27 9.11 6.52
N PHE A 73 -5.72 9.75 7.56
CA PHE A 73 -4.55 9.27 8.25
C PHE A 73 -4.88 8.14 9.22
N ILE A 74 -4.20 7.02 9.03
CA ILE A 74 -4.26 5.87 9.94
C ILE A 74 -3.09 6.00 10.93
N GLY A 75 -3.38 6.50 12.13
CA GLY A 75 -2.40 6.71 13.18
C GLY A 75 -2.29 5.54 14.16
N MET A 76 -1.07 5.19 14.53
CA MET A 76 -0.78 4.11 15.49
C MET A 76 -0.30 4.61 16.86
N GLN A 77 -0.28 5.92 17.12
CA GLN A 77 0.17 6.50 18.39
C GLN A 77 -0.55 5.85 19.58
N ASP A 78 0.24 5.40 20.56
CA ASP A 78 -0.20 4.73 21.78
C ASP A 78 -1.00 3.42 21.57
N GLN A 79 -1.09 2.92 20.33
CA GLN A 79 -1.76 1.66 20.01
C GLN A 79 -0.85 0.45 20.22
N ARG A 80 -1.45 -0.71 20.48
CA ARG A 80 -0.78 -2.01 20.42
C ARG A 80 -1.05 -2.64 19.06
N VAL A 81 -0.02 -2.77 18.24
CA VAL A 81 -0.14 -3.13 16.82
C VAL A 81 0.34 -4.55 16.58
N VAL A 82 -0.43 -5.32 15.81
CA VAL A 82 -0.01 -6.62 15.27
C VAL A 82 -0.01 -6.53 13.75
N VAL A 83 1.12 -6.83 13.13
CA VAL A 83 1.27 -6.90 11.67
C VAL A 83 1.31 -8.36 11.25
N LEU A 84 0.37 -8.76 10.39
CA LEU A 84 0.27 -10.12 9.84
C LEU A 84 1.08 -10.22 8.55
N GLY A 85 2.24 -10.87 8.59
CA GLY A 85 3.13 -11.04 7.43
C GLY A 85 4.62 -10.92 7.78
N GLY A 86 5.48 -11.36 6.88
CA GLY A 86 6.95 -11.36 7.08
C GLY A 86 7.77 -10.75 5.94
N GLY A 87 7.17 -10.36 4.81
CA GLY A 87 7.90 -9.74 3.69
C GLY A 87 8.11 -8.23 3.88
N ASP A 88 8.67 -7.58 2.86
CA ASP A 88 9.01 -6.15 2.88
C ASP A 88 7.85 -5.25 3.30
N THR A 89 6.65 -5.46 2.72
CA THR A 89 5.45 -4.69 3.09
C THR A 89 5.13 -4.81 4.59
N ALA A 90 5.30 -6.00 5.18
CA ALA A 90 5.08 -6.17 6.62
C ALA A 90 6.15 -5.44 7.43
N MET A 91 7.41 -5.48 7.00
CA MET A 91 8.50 -4.75 7.66
C MET A 91 8.29 -3.23 7.58
N ASP A 92 7.81 -2.72 6.45
CA ASP A 92 7.44 -1.32 6.31
C ASP A 92 6.29 -0.93 7.25
N CYS A 93 5.26 -1.77 7.38
CA CYS A 93 4.18 -1.54 8.35
C CYS A 93 4.70 -1.51 9.79
N ASN A 94 5.53 -2.48 10.18
CA ASN A 94 6.12 -2.54 11.53
C ASN A 94 6.94 -1.27 11.83
N ARG A 95 7.82 -0.90 10.91
CA ARG A 95 8.73 0.25 11.05
C ARG A 95 7.99 1.58 11.01
N THR A 96 6.88 1.66 10.29
CA THR A 96 6.01 2.84 10.24
C THR A 96 5.26 2.98 11.57
N ALA A 97 4.67 1.90 12.09
CA ALA A 97 3.93 1.93 13.36
C ALA A 97 4.83 2.36 14.53
N ILE A 98 6.07 1.88 14.59
CA ILE A 98 7.06 2.32 15.59
C ILE A 98 7.33 3.83 15.47
N ARG A 99 7.52 4.36 14.25
CA ARG A 99 7.80 5.78 14.02
C ARG A 99 6.60 6.68 14.31
N GLN A 100 5.39 6.15 14.20
CA GLN A 100 4.16 6.82 14.59
C GLN A 100 3.89 6.78 16.11
N GLY A 101 4.80 6.20 16.91
CA GLY A 101 4.68 6.17 18.37
C GLY A 101 3.74 5.11 18.91
N ALA A 102 3.60 3.97 18.23
CA ALA A 102 2.87 2.82 18.78
C ALA A 102 3.44 2.39 20.13
N ALA A 103 2.56 2.05 21.07
CA ALA A 103 2.94 1.57 22.40
C ALA A 103 3.67 0.22 22.33
N SER A 104 3.27 -0.64 21.39
CA SER A 104 4.01 -1.85 21.04
C SER A 104 3.68 -2.31 19.62
N VAL A 105 4.63 -3.02 19.00
CA VAL A 105 4.45 -3.57 17.64
C VAL A 105 4.93 -5.02 17.64
N THR A 106 4.07 -5.93 17.14
CA THR A 106 4.37 -7.36 17.02
C THR A 106 4.24 -7.79 15.56
N CYS A 107 5.30 -8.40 15.02
CA CYS A 107 5.25 -9.07 13.73
C CYS A 107 4.78 -10.52 13.95
N ALA A 108 3.67 -10.89 13.34
CA ALA A 108 3.16 -12.26 13.32
C ALA A 108 3.39 -12.87 11.94
N TYR A 109 4.36 -13.77 11.85
CA TYR A 109 4.71 -14.48 10.63
C TYR A 109 4.45 -15.98 10.78
N ARG A 110 3.95 -16.59 9.70
CA ARG A 110 3.53 -18.01 9.71
C ARG A 110 4.69 -19.00 9.56
N ARG A 111 5.89 -18.53 9.21
CA ARG A 111 7.11 -19.35 9.08
C ARG A 111 8.11 -18.96 10.16
N ASP A 112 9.25 -19.64 10.18
CA ASP A 112 10.38 -19.27 11.03
C ASP A 112 11.13 -18.04 10.51
N GLU A 113 12.02 -17.53 11.35
CA GLU A 113 12.86 -16.36 11.09
C GLU A 113 13.86 -16.59 9.93
N ALA A 114 14.35 -17.81 9.73
CA ALA A 114 15.28 -18.13 8.66
C ALA A 114 14.62 -18.10 7.27
N ASN A 115 13.29 -18.19 7.22
CA ASN A 115 12.47 -18.13 6.02
C ASN A 115 11.75 -16.78 5.85
N MET A 116 12.22 -15.75 6.56
CA MET A 116 11.78 -14.37 6.36
C MET A 116 12.49 -13.74 5.17
#